data_AF-A0A1V4SE49-F1
#
_entry.id   AF-A0A1V4SE49-F1
#
_cell.length_a   1.000
_cell.length_b   1.000
_cell.length_c   1.000
_cell.angle_alpha   90.00
_cell.angle_beta   90.00
_cell.angle_gamma   90.00
#
_symmetry.space_group_name_H-M   'P 1'
#
loop_
_entity.id
_entity.type
_entity.pdbx_description
1 polymer ?
#
loop_
_entity_poly.entity_id
_entity_poly.type
_entity_poly.pdbx_seq_one_letter_code
_entity_poly.pdbx_strand_id
1 'polypeptide(L)'
;MKRIISGILIIFLLASGIPCFAQEVDSKVILPIPYEPTTTLFSFASDSNHNGPTFKGYAGTTTIAGGAEVDLLIDTNNDNYGGLITILSNFNLKGEGYDYNVFNIGSQYLHVWKFYSEMNFTQAGALTSANASKDILGIGFKEGVLTSWSPSPYTLGETMTLQCSQSADPSIYMNAYPLLNGIGIPSYYLSGSKDVAFTFTNVRSLEPNGNANNLVNLSKGIFKDNWKAEGSFSASAAAEKMIILD
;
A
#
# COMPACT_ATOMS: atom_id res chain seq x y z
N MET A 1 -69.97 41.46 -63.24
CA MET A 1 -69.84 40.67 -64.48
C MET A 1 -68.42 40.12 -64.57
N LYS A 2 -68.27 38.81 -64.84
CA LYS A 2 -67.24 38.13 -65.69
C LYS A 2 -65.80 38.71 -65.62
N ARG A 3 -64.69 37.99 -65.34
CA ARG A 3 -64.17 36.72 -65.88
C ARG A 3 -62.70 36.60 -65.37
N ILE A 4 -62.22 35.44 -64.91
CA ILE A 4 -61.45 34.40 -65.65
C ILE A 4 -59.96 34.74 -65.95
N ILE A 5 -59.08 33.97 -65.27
CA ILE A 5 -57.90 33.20 -65.75
C ILE A 5 -56.65 33.90 -66.33
N SER A 6 -55.51 33.23 -66.05
CA SER A 6 -54.17 33.26 -66.66
C SER A 6 -53.21 34.26 -66.01
N GLY A 7 -52.15 33.84 -65.32
CA GLY A 7 -51.25 32.73 -65.61
C GLY A 7 -50.09 33.26 -66.44
N ILE A 8 -48.88 33.26 -65.88
CA ILE A 8 -47.61 32.93 -66.54
C ILE A 8 -46.49 32.99 -65.49
N LEU A 9 -45.81 31.85 -65.43
CA LEU A 9 -44.56 31.48 -64.77
C LEU A 9 -43.36 32.17 -65.45
N ILE A 10 -42.21 32.20 -64.75
CA ILE A 10 -40.79 32.28 -65.21
C ILE A 10 -40.06 33.39 -64.43
N ILE A 11 -39.44 33.05 -63.29
CA ILE A 11 -38.02 32.66 -63.11
C ILE A 11 -37.05 33.78 -63.55
N PHE A 12 -36.38 34.44 -62.60
CA PHE A 12 -34.92 34.32 -62.42
C PHE A 12 -34.46 34.93 -61.09
N LEU A 13 -33.39 34.31 -60.60
CA LEU A 13 -32.83 34.25 -59.26
C LEU A 13 -32.07 35.50 -58.78
N LEU A 14 -31.91 35.54 -57.44
CA LEU A 14 -30.77 36.06 -56.65
C LEU A 14 -30.65 37.58 -56.42
N ALA A 15 -30.82 37.98 -55.15
CA ALA A 15 -29.75 38.60 -54.36
C ALA A 15 -30.12 38.77 -52.88
N SER A 16 -29.28 38.18 -52.02
CA SER A 16 -28.85 38.64 -50.68
C SER A 16 -29.89 39.08 -49.63
N GLY A 17 -30.28 38.15 -48.77
CA GLY A 17 -30.54 38.43 -47.35
C GLY A 17 -29.50 37.67 -46.52
N ILE A 18 -28.62 38.38 -45.83
CA ILE A 18 -27.64 37.81 -44.90
C ILE A 18 -28.39 37.18 -43.72
N PRO A 19 -28.33 35.86 -43.45
CA PRO A 19 -28.69 35.36 -42.15
C PRO A 19 -27.50 35.58 -41.21
N CYS A 20 -27.76 36.36 -40.16
CA CYS A 20 -26.94 36.43 -38.95
C CYS A 20 -26.78 35.01 -38.40
N PHE A 21 -25.61 34.41 -38.60
CA PHE A 21 -25.23 33.18 -37.91
C PHE A 21 -24.86 33.56 -36.48
N ALA A 22 -25.79 33.36 -35.55
CA ALA A 22 -25.44 33.20 -34.15
C ALA A 22 -24.61 31.90 -34.05
N GLN A 23 -23.30 32.06 -33.86
CA GLN A 23 -22.43 30.94 -33.54
C GLN A 23 -22.77 30.49 -32.11
N GLU A 24 -23.45 29.35 -31.98
CA GLU A 24 -23.43 28.59 -30.73
C GLU A 24 -21.97 28.24 -30.46
N VAL A 25 -21.35 28.94 -29.53
CA VAL A 25 -20.10 28.51 -28.93
C VAL A 25 -20.48 27.34 -28.04
N ASP A 26 -20.30 26.12 -28.56
CA ASP A 26 -20.30 24.90 -27.77
C ASP A 26 -19.21 25.03 -26.71
N SER A 27 -19.61 25.61 -25.58
CA SER A 27 -18.77 25.77 -24.42
C SER A 27 -18.68 24.36 -23.84
N LYS A 28 -17.71 23.59 -24.32
CA LYS A 28 -17.26 22.39 -23.63
C LYS A 28 -16.99 22.80 -22.20
N VAL A 29 -17.91 22.47 -21.31
CA VAL A 29 -17.67 22.50 -19.88
C VAL A 29 -16.57 21.47 -19.68
N ILE A 30 -15.32 21.94 -19.66
CA ILE A 30 -14.20 21.16 -19.17
C ILE A 30 -14.46 21.08 -17.68
N LEU A 31 -15.22 20.06 -17.27
CA LEU A 31 -15.23 19.65 -15.88
C LEU A 31 -13.77 19.38 -15.53
N PRO A 32 -13.20 20.00 -14.47
CA PRO A 32 -11.87 19.60 -14.03
C PRO A 32 -11.94 18.10 -13.77
N ILE A 33 -11.19 17.34 -14.57
CA ILE A 33 -10.96 15.93 -14.27
C ILE A 33 -10.40 15.95 -12.85
N PRO A 34 -11.02 15.27 -11.87
CA PRO A 34 -10.40 15.14 -10.58
C PRO A 34 -9.01 14.55 -10.82
N TYR A 35 -7.98 15.36 -10.59
CA TYR A 35 -6.60 14.89 -10.55
C TYR A 35 -6.52 14.01 -9.31
N GLU A 36 -6.73 12.71 -9.50
CA GLU A 36 -6.31 11.74 -8.50
C GLU A 36 -4.78 11.73 -8.54
N PRO A 37 -4.12 12.10 -7.44
CA PRO A 37 -2.67 12.00 -7.39
C PRO A 37 -2.27 10.55 -7.65
N THR A 38 -1.26 10.34 -8.49
CA THR A 38 -0.77 9.00 -8.84
C THR A 38 -0.42 8.23 -7.57
N THR A 39 -1.09 7.10 -7.34
CA THR A 39 -0.79 6.22 -6.21
C THR A 39 0.44 5.39 -6.56
N THR A 40 1.42 5.38 -5.68
CA THR A 40 2.56 4.47 -5.73
C THR A 40 2.30 3.32 -4.76
N LEU A 41 2.39 2.09 -5.28
CA LEU A 41 2.22 0.85 -4.53
C LEU A 41 3.57 0.19 -4.31
N PHE A 42 3.78 -0.33 -3.11
CA PHE A 42 4.98 -1.07 -2.73
C PHE A 42 4.57 -2.46 -2.25
N SER A 43 5.26 -3.51 -2.70
CA SER A 43 4.96 -4.85 -2.21
C SER A 43 6.16 -5.79 -2.28
N PHE A 44 6.13 -6.83 -1.45
CA PHE A 44 6.93 -8.03 -1.65
C PHE A 44 6.19 -9.24 -1.08
N ALA A 45 6.49 -10.41 -1.62
CA ALA A 45 6.08 -11.69 -1.05
C ALA A 45 7.32 -12.55 -0.91
N SER A 46 7.53 -13.05 0.29
CA SER A 46 8.80 -13.64 0.70
C SER A 46 8.75 -15.19 0.64
N ASP A 47 7.56 -15.75 0.48
CA ASP A 47 7.24 -17.16 0.21
C ASP A 47 7.87 -17.76 -1.06
N SER A 48 8.34 -16.92 -2.00
CA SER A 48 8.95 -17.34 -3.27
C SER A 48 10.47 -17.63 -3.20
N ASN A 49 11.11 -17.50 -2.03
CA ASN A 49 12.57 -17.65 -1.86
C ASN A 49 13.00 -19.06 -1.38
N HIS A 50 13.99 -19.68 -2.03
CA HIS A 50 14.47 -21.05 -1.76
C HIS A 50 15.05 -21.27 -0.34
N ASN A 51 15.48 -20.21 0.35
CA ASN A 51 16.05 -20.29 1.71
C ASN A 51 15.10 -19.80 2.81
N GLY A 52 13.89 -19.37 2.46
CA GLY A 52 12.89 -18.92 3.43
C GLY A 52 13.28 -17.61 4.16
N PRO A 53 12.61 -16.50 3.92
CA PRO A 53 12.76 -15.28 4.72
C PRO A 53 12.23 -15.56 6.12
N THR A 54 13.14 -15.52 7.09
CA THR A 54 12.82 -15.91 8.46
C THR A 54 12.60 -14.67 9.30
N PHE A 55 11.36 -14.19 9.38
CA PHE A 55 10.95 -13.26 10.43
C PHE A 55 10.99 -13.97 11.77
N LYS A 56 11.37 -13.28 12.84
CA LYS A 56 11.52 -13.90 14.16
C LYS A 56 10.83 -13.08 15.24
N GLY A 57 10.35 -13.78 16.25
CA GLY A 57 10.04 -13.17 17.54
C GLY A 57 10.76 -13.89 18.66
N TYR A 58 10.95 -13.16 19.75
CA TYR A 58 11.77 -13.58 20.87
C TYR A 58 10.89 -13.98 22.06
N ALA A 59 11.25 -15.09 22.70
CA ALA A 59 10.62 -15.52 23.93
C ALA A 59 10.79 -14.46 25.04
N GLY A 60 9.74 -14.30 25.85
CA GLY A 60 9.70 -13.34 26.96
C GLY A 60 9.38 -11.91 26.55
N THR A 61 9.12 -11.63 25.26
CA THR A 61 8.81 -10.27 24.78
C THR A 61 7.57 -10.26 23.88
N THR A 62 7.15 -9.06 23.48
CA THR A 62 6.18 -8.81 22.39
C THR A 62 6.87 -8.28 21.14
N THR A 63 8.20 -8.38 21.09
CA THR A 63 9.04 -7.79 20.05
C THR A 63 9.10 -8.72 18.84
N ILE A 64 8.95 -8.13 17.66
CA ILE A 64 9.17 -8.78 16.37
C ILE A 64 10.38 -8.12 15.72
N ALA A 65 11.32 -8.92 15.26
CA ALA A 65 12.43 -8.46 14.44
C ALA A 65 12.67 -9.43 13.30
N GLY A 66 12.87 -8.91 12.10
CA GLY A 66 13.16 -9.76 10.96
C GLY A 66 13.94 -9.02 9.91
N GLY A 67 14.70 -9.79 9.14
CA GLY A 67 15.38 -9.30 7.97
C GLY A 67 15.31 -10.34 6.87
N ALA A 68 15.09 -9.88 5.65
CA ALA A 68 15.00 -10.73 4.48
C ALA A 68 15.55 -10.00 3.27
N GLU A 69 16.25 -10.72 2.40
CA GLU A 69 16.48 -10.24 1.04
C GLU A 69 15.21 -10.54 0.23
N VAL A 70 14.64 -9.52 -0.41
CA VAL A 70 13.36 -9.55 -1.10
C VAL A 70 13.43 -8.75 -2.40
N ASP A 71 12.63 -9.14 -3.38
CA ASP A 71 12.35 -8.29 -4.53
C ASP A 71 11.26 -7.29 -4.14
N LEU A 72 11.66 -6.04 -3.88
CA LEU A 72 10.71 -4.95 -3.65
C LEU A 72 10.11 -4.55 -5.01
N LEU A 73 8.81 -4.78 -5.15
CA LEU A 73 8.01 -4.35 -6.28
C LEU A 73 7.47 -2.96 -6.00
N ILE A 74 7.72 -2.03 -6.92
CA ILE A 74 7.25 -0.65 -6.86
C ILE A 74 6.41 -0.43 -8.12
N ASP A 75 5.11 -0.26 -7.94
CA ASP A 75 4.21 0.09 -9.02
C ASP A 75 3.84 1.57 -8.92
N THR A 76 4.19 2.30 -9.96
CA THR A 76 3.99 3.75 -10.06
C THR A 76 2.73 4.12 -10.83
N ASN A 77 1.94 3.14 -11.29
CA ASN A 77 0.85 3.36 -12.21
C ASN A 77 -0.44 2.59 -11.85
N ASN A 78 -0.57 2.16 -10.59
CA ASN A 78 -1.79 1.55 -10.03
C ASN A 78 -2.34 0.39 -10.90
N ASP A 79 -1.49 -0.61 -11.08
CA ASP A 79 -1.68 -1.85 -11.84
C ASP A 79 -1.92 -1.68 -13.35
N ASN A 80 -1.71 -0.47 -13.89
CA ASN A 80 -1.74 -0.25 -15.33
C ASN A 80 -0.46 -0.77 -16.01
N TYR A 81 -0.57 -1.04 -17.31
CA TYR A 81 0.56 -1.54 -18.10
C TYR A 81 1.73 -0.55 -18.12
N GLY A 82 2.92 -1.05 -17.75
CA GLY A 82 4.13 -0.23 -17.57
C GLY A 82 4.10 0.55 -16.26
N GLY A 83 5.24 0.61 -15.56
CA GLY A 83 5.36 1.32 -14.27
C GLY A 83 5.76 0.43 -13.09
N LEU A 84 5.91 -0.87 -13.31
CA LEU A 84 6.50 -1.79 -12.33
C LEU A 84 8.04 -1.71 -12.36
N ILE A 85 8.62 -1.44 -11.21
CA ILE A 85 10.06 -1.44 -10.96
C ILE A 85 10.33 -2.50 -9.89
N THR A 86 11.35 -3.33 -10.13
CA THR A 86 11.79 -4.34 -9.15
C THR A 86 13.19 -3.98 -8.66
N ILE A 87 13.35 -3.89 -7.34
CA ILE A 87 14.64 -3.62 -6.70
C ILE A 87 14.94 -4.70 -5.68
N LEU A 88 16.02 -5.45 -5.90
CA LEU A 88 16.52 -6.41 -4.91
C LEU A 88 16.95 -5.65 -3.65
N SER A 89 16.33 -5.97 -2.53
CA SER A 89 16.37 -5.17 -1.31
C SER A 89 16.57 -6.05 -0.07
N ASN A 90 17.41 -5.61 0.87
CA ASN A 90 17.37 -6.07 2.24
C ASN A 90 16.26 -5.32 2.98
N PHE A 91 15.21 -6.05 3.33
CA PHE A 91 14.15 -5.61 4.22
C PHE A 91 14.57 -5.82 5.68
N ASN A 92 14.28 -4.85 6.54
CA ASN A 92 14.38 -4.98 7.98
C ASN A 92 13.08 -4.50 8.62
N LEU A 93 12.48 -5.34 9.45
CA LEU A 93 11.33 -5.01 10.29
C LEU A 93 11.74 -5.04 11.75
N LYS A 94 11.31 -4.01 12.48
CA LYS A 94 11.31 -3.97 13.94
C LYS A 94 9.92 -3.57 14.40
N GLY A 95 9.46 -4.17 15.48
CA GLY A 95 8.21 -3.75 16.09
C GLY A 95 7.99 -4.33 17.46
N GLU A 96 7.03 -3.75 18.16
CA GLU A 96 6.71 -4.09 19.54
C GLU A 96 5.20 -4.01 19.75
N GLY A 97 4.63 -5.10 20.26
CA GLY A 97 3.22 -5.17 20.61
C GLY A 97 2.95 -4.68 22.02
N TYR A 98 1.81 -4.00 22.20
CA TYR A 98 1.29 -3.50 23.47
C TYR A 98 -0.23 -3.57 23.50
N ASP A 99 -0.87 -3.23 24.62
CA ASP A 99 -2.33 -3.24 24.82
C ASP A 99 -3.01 -4.53 24.32
N TYR A 100 -2.44 -5.68 24.71
CA TYR A 100 -2.95 -6.99 24.30
C TYR A 100 -4.36 -7.26 24.81
N ASN A 101 -5.23 -7.72 23.91
CA ASN A 101 -6.56 -8.22 24.19
C ASN A 101 -6.79 -9.56 23.46
N VAL A 102 -7.67 -10.38 24.02
CA VAL A 102 -8.12 -11.63 23.39
C VAL A 102 -9.63 -11.72 23.45
N PHE A 103 -10.24 -12.01 22.31
CA PHE A 103 -11.69 -12.12 22.16
C PHE A 103 -12.05 -13.56 21.82
N ASN A 104 -12.97 -14.14 22.59
CA ASN A 104 -13.55 -15.43 22.26
C ASN A 104 -14.67 -15.24 21.24
N ILE A 105 -14.55 -15.87 20.06
CA ILE A 105 -15.51 -15.80 18.98
C ILE A 105 -15.83 -17.23 18.53
N GLY A 106 -16.94 -17.76 19.05
CA GLY A 106 -17.36 -19.14 18.80
C GLY A 106 -16.38 -20.15 19.41
N SER A 107 -15.73 -20.95 18.58
CA SER A 107 -14.72 -21.94 18.98
C SER A 107 -13.29 -21.44 18.77
N GLN A 108 -13.10 -20.16 18.44
CA GLN A 108 -11.81 -19.57 18.11
C GLN A 108 -11.54 -18.34 18.97
N TYR A 109 -10.28 -17.92 18.97
CA TYR A 109 -9.81 -16.77 19.71
C TYR A 109 -9.15 -15.79 18.74
N LEU A 110 -9.57 -14.54 18.79
CA LEU A 110 -8.92 -13.43 18.10
C LEU A 110 -8.01 -12.72 19.09
N HIS A 111 -6.71 -12.83 18.85
CA HIS A 111 -5.69 -12.10 19.58
C HIS A 111 -5.46 -10.76 18.89
N VAL A 112 -5.37 -9.68 19.68
CA VAL A 112 -5.18 -8.32 19.18
C VAL A 112 -4.13 -7.61 20.03
N TRP A 113 -3.13 -7.02 19.39
CA TRP A 113 -2.20 -6.09 19.99
C TRP A 113 -2.31 -4.76 19.25
N LYS A 114 -2.15 -3.66 19.98
CA LYS A 114 -1.63 -2.45 19.34
C LYS A 114 -0.15 -2.65 19.05
N PHE A 115 0.35 -2.00 18.02
CA PHE A 115 1.68 -2.32 17.50
C PHE A 115 2.39 -1.08 16.97
N TYR A 116 3.62 -0.88 17.45
CA TYR A 116 4.57 0.04 16.84
C TYR A 116 5.43 -0.73 15.85
N SER A 117 5.69 -0.17 14.68
CA SER A 117 6.62 -0.77 13.72
C SER A 117 7.44 0.25 12.95
N GLU A 118 8.68 -0.13 12.68
CA GLU A 118 9.56 0.49 11.70
C GLU A 118 10.02 -0.57 10.70
N MET A 119 10.00 -0.20 9.43
CA MET A 119 10.39 -1.02 8.31
C MET A 119 11.33 -0.22 7.42
N ASN A 120 12.45 -0.84 7.01
CA ASN A 120 13.40 -0.21 6.10
C ASN A 120 13.77 -1.16 4.97
N PHE A 121 13.84 -0.61 3.77
CA PHE A 121 14.34 -1.26 2.58
C PHE A 121 15.67 -0.63 2.20
N THR A 122 16.69 -1.46 2.06
CA THR A 122 18.00 -1.04 1.56
C THR A 122 18.40 -1.88 0.36
N GLN A 123 19.10 -1.31 -0.62
CA GLN A 123 19.54 -2.02 -1.81
C GLN A 123 20.48 -3.19 -1.44
N ALA A 124 20.18 -4.37 -1.97
CA ALA A 124 21.02 -5.55 -1.83
C ALA A 124 22.22 -5.50 -2.80
N GLY A 125 23.29 -6.21 -2.44
CA GLY A 125 24.51 -6.30 -3.25
C GLY A 125 25.59 -5.25 -2.94
N ALA A 126 26.74 -5.38 -3.62
CA ALA A 126 27.87 -4.47 -3.49
C ALA A 126 27.65 -3.21 -4.33
N LEU A 127 27.60 -2.05 -3.69
CA LEU A 127 27.62 -0.78 -4.39
C LEU A 127 29.03 -0.52 -4.92
N THR A 128 29.14 -0.21 -6.21
CA THR A 128 30.42 0.07 -6.87
C THR A 128 30.98 1.45 -6.54
N SER A 129 30.28 2.27 -5.74
CA SER A 129 30.76 3.56 -5.27
C SER A 129 30.54 3.73 -3.76
N ALA A 130 31.55 4.27 -3.07
CA ALA A 130 31.56 4.48 -1.63
C ALA A 130 30.53 5.52 -1.12
N ASN A 131 29.87 6.24 -2.03
CA ASN A 131 28.92 7.32 -1.73
C ASN A 131 27.48 7.03 -2.19
N ALA A 132 27.20 5.86 -2.79
CA ALA A 132 25.84 5.50 -3.12
C ALA A 132 25.07 5.17 -1.83
N SER A 133 23.95 5.86 -1.59
CA SER A 133 23.04 5.51 -0.51
C SER A 133 22.45 4.13 -0.79
N LYS A 134 22.45 3.27 0.22
CA LYS A 134 21.75 1.98 0.16
C LYS A 134 20.27 2.14 0.47
N ASP A 135 19.82 3.26 1.02
CA ASP A 135 18.46 3.37 1.52
C ASP A 135 17.48 3.60 0.36
N ILE A 136 16.37 2.87 0.38
CA ILE A 136 15.33 2.90 -0.65
C ILE A 136 14.07 3.54 -0.06
N LEU A 137 13.47 2.87 0.92
CA LEU A 137 12.19 3.24 1.50
C LEU A 137 12.22 2.99 3.01
N GLY A 138 11.73 3.95 3.77
CA GLY A 138 11.49 3.80 5.21
C GLY A 138 10.03 3.98 5.49
N ILE A 139 9.45 3.11 6.31
CA ILE A 139 8.03 3.12 6.66
C ILE A 139 7.92 2.91 8.16
N GLY A 140 7.01 3.63 8.82
CA GLY A 140 6.70 3.33 10.21
C GLY A 140 5.35 3.85 10.63
N PHE A 141 4.89 3.36 11.79
CA PHE A 141 3.65 3.79 12.44
C PHE A 141 3.70 3.51 13.94
N LYS A 142 2.90 4.25 14.71
CA LYS A 142 2.83 4.13 16.17
C LYS A 142 1.62 3.34 16.66
N GLU A 143 0.53 3.34 15.90
CA GLU A 143 -0.74 2.73 16.30
C GLU A 143 -1.28 1.75 15.24
N GLY A 144 -0.46 0.76 14.89
CA GLY A 144 -0.92 -0.39 14.12
C GLY A 144 -1.71 -1.38 14.97
N VAL A 145 -2.39 -2.31 14.32
CA VAL A 145 -3.08 -3.44 14.93
C VAL A 145 -2.47 -4.73 14.40
N LEU A 146 -1.90 -5.52 15.30
CA LEU A 146 -1.47 -6.89 15.01
C LEU A 146 -2.58 -7.84 15.48
N THR A 147 -3.03 -8.73 14.59
CA THR A 147 -4.08 -9.70 14.88
C THR A 147 -3.64 -11.13 14.59
N SER A 148 -4.18 -12.10 15.32
CA SER A 148 -3.97 -13.53 15.05
C SER A 148 -5.20 -14.33 15.45
N TRP A 149 -5.67 -15.21 14.57
CA TRP A 149 -6.75 -16.16 14.84
C TRP A 149 -6.19 -17.50 15.29
N SER A 150 -6.64 -18.00 16.43
CA SER A 150 -6.12 -19.23 17.00
C SER A 150 -7.23 -20.15 17.54
N PRO A 151 -6.93 -21.45 17.71
CA PRO A 151 -7.84 -22.38 18.37
C PRO A 151 -7.78 -22.28 19.91
N SER A 152 -6.91 -21.45 20.50
CA SER A 152 -6.66 -21.42 21.94
C SER A 152 -6.22 -20.03 22.41
N PRO A 153 -6.71 -19.55 23.57
CA PRO A 153 -6.34 -18.23 24.09
C PRO A 153 -4.87 -18.13 24.55
N TYR A 154 -4.14 -19.25 24.49
CA TYR A 154 -2.75 -19.36 24.95
C TYR A 154 -1.77 -19.66 23.83
N THR A 155 -2.21 -19.67 22.57
CA THR A 155 -1.33 -19.92 21.42
C THR A 155 -1.64 -18.98 20.27
N LEU A 156 -0.63 -18.57 19.50
CA LEU A 156 -0.87 -17.87 18.23
C LEU A 156 -1.48 -18.81 17.19
N GLY A 157 -2.16 -18.19 16.23
CA GLY A 157 -2.52 -18.83 14.98
C GLY A 157 -1.31 -19.10 14.09
N GLU A 158 -1.58 -19.75 12.97
CA GLU A 158 -0.59 -19.97 11.92
C GLU A 158 -0.28 -18.69 11.11
N THR A 159 -1.11 -17.66 11.29
CA THR A 159 -1.03 -16.38 10.61
C THR A 159 -1.16 -15.25 11.61
N MET A 160 -0.39 -14.18 11.39
CA MET A 160 -0.62 -12.89 12.03
C MET A 160 -0.71 -11.81 10.96
N THR A 161 -1.60 -10.83 11.15
CA THR A 161 -1.75 -9.71 10.21
C THR A 161 -1.57 -8.42 10.97
N LEU A 162 -0.59 -7.64 10.54
CA LEU A 162 -0.29 -6.30 11.00
C LEU A 162 -0.86 -5.31 9.98
N GLN A 163 -1.70 -4.40 10.43
CA GLN A 163 -2.28 -3.36 9.60
C GLN A 163 -2.20 -2.03 10.34
N CYS A 164 -2.13 -0.91 9.63
CA CYS A 164 -2.43 0.37 10.25
C CYS A 164 -3.88 0.37 10.76
N SER A 165 -4.14 1.06 11.89
CA SER A 165 -5.47 1.04 12.52
C SER A 165 -6.58 1.59 11.62
N GLN A 166 -6.22 2.43 10.64
CA GLN A 166 -7.11 3.05 9.67
C GLN A 166 -6.27 3.71 8.56
N SER A 167 -6.82 3.84 7.35
CA SER A 167 -6.14 4.39 6.15
C SER A 167 -5.77 5.88 6.23
N ALA A 168 -6.06 6.51 7.37
CA ALA A 168 -5.75 7.91 7.68
C ALA A 168 -5.08 8.03 9.06
N ASP A 169 -4.48 6.96 9.58
CA ASP A 169 -3.70 7.02 10.81
C ASP A 169 -2.53 8.02 10.61
N PRO A 170 -2.55 9.18 11.27
CA PRO A 170 -1.55 10.23 11.06
C PRO A 170 -0.17 9.82 11.59
N SER A 171 -0.05 8.67 12.25
CA SER A 171 1.22 8.12 12.69
C SER A 171 1.95 7.37 11.58
N ILE A 172 1.29 7.02 10.47
CA ILE A 172 1.95 6.40 9.32
C ILE A 172 2.85 7.45 8.65
N TYR A 173 4.09 7.08 8.40
CA TYR A 173 4.99 7.86 7.58
C TYR A 173 5.73 6.97 6.59
N MET A 174 6.00 7.52 5.41
CA MET A 174 6.92 6.95 4.44
C MET A 174 7.96 7.99 4.04
N ASN A 175 9.23 7.58 4.04
CA ASN A 175 10.35 8.41 3.66
C ASN A 175 10.96 7.89 2.36
N ALA A 176 11.01 8.75 1.34
CA ALA A 176 11.76 8.46 0.12
C ALA A 176 13.23 8.74 0.39
N TYR A 177 14.06 7.74 0.15
CA TYR A 177 15.51 7.88 0.18
C TYR A 177 16.07 8.12 -1.24
N PRO A 178 17.37 8.44 -1.38
CA PRO A 178 17.94 8.88 -2.66
C PRO A 178 17.66 7.96 -3.85
N LEU A 179 17.53 6.63 -3.64
CA LEU A 179 17.24 5.69 -4.72
C LEU A 179 15.83 5.90 -5.31
N LEU A 180 14.80 6.06 -4.46
CA LEU A 180 13.44 6.33 -4.92
C LEU A 180 13.35 7.68 -5.66
N ASN A 181 14.02 8.71 -5.14
CA ASN A 181 14.11 10.00 -5.83
C ASN A 181 14.77 9.87 -7.21
N GLY A 182 15.83 9.06 -7.32
CA GLY A 182 16.56 8.82 -8.56
C GLY A 182 15.77 8.10 -9.66
N ILE A 183 14.75 7.30 -9.28
CA ILE A 183 13.84 6.64 -10.21
C ILE A 183 12.54 7.42 -10.45
N GLY A 184 12.49 8.70 -10.05
CA GLY A 184 11.36 9.59 -10.32
C GLY A 184 10.22 9.51 -9.31
N ILE A 185 10.45 8.97 -8.11
CA ILE A 185 9.49 8.94 -7.00
C ILE A 185 9.99 9.88 -5.90
N PRO A 186 9.68 11.19 -6.00
CA PRO A 186 10.12 12.18 -5.03
C PRO A 186 9.39 12.03 -3.69
N SER A 187 9.97 12.51 -2.59
CA SER A 187 9.39 12.40 -1.23
C SER A 187 7.95 12.90 -1.11
N TYR A 188 7.54 13.91 -1.89
CA TYR A 188 6.17 14.42 -1.85
C TYR A 188 5.13 13.48 -2.49
N TYR A 189 5.54 12.46 -3.25
CA TYR A 189 4.64 11.38 -3.68
C TYR A 189 4.30 10.43 -2.53
N LEU A 190 5.09 10.45 -1.45
CA LEU A 190 4.90 9.60 -0.29
C LEU A 190 4.20 10.31 0.87
N SER A 191 3.94 11.62 0.74
CA SER A 191 3.42 12.44 1.84
C SER A 191 2.01 12.05 2.26
N GLY A 192 1.17 11.60 1.32
CA GLY A 192 -0.14 11.03 1.59
C GLY A 192 -0.04 9.51 1.72
N SER A 193 0.80 9.02 2.63
CA SER A 193 0.87 7.59 2.98
C SER A 193 -0.50 7.12 3.48
N LYS A 194 -1.10 6.11 2.83
CA LYS A 194 -2.49 5.72 3.12
C LYS A 194 -2.55 4.40 3.87
N ASP A 195 -1.89 3.38 3.33
CA ASP A 195 -2.10 2.02 3.82
C ASP A 195 -0.76 1.29 4.00
N VAL A 196 -0.68 0.51 5.08
CA VAL A 196 0.40 -0.45 5.32
C VAL A 196 -0.21 -1.73 5.86
N ALA A 197 0.15 -2.85 5.24
CA ALA A 197 -0.19 -4.18 5.72
C ALA A 197 1.01 -5.12 5.61
N PHE A 198 1.19 -5.93 6.64
CA PHE A 198 2.18 -6.98 6.71
C PHE A 198 1.52 -8.26 7.22
N THR A 199 1.68 -9.36 6.51
CA THR A 199 1.15 -10.67 6.93
C THR A 199 2.30 -11.60 7.24
N PHE A 200 2.31 -12.16 8.44
CA PHE A 200 3.19 -13.26 8.83
C PHE A 200 2.46 -14.57 8.57
N THR A 201 3.05 -15.45 7.76
CA THR A 201 2.52 -16.80 7.48
C THR A 201 3.43 -17.86 8.06
N ASN A 202 2.89 -19.06 8.27
CA ASN A 202 3.65 -20.19 8.82
C ASN A 202 4.32 -19.83 10.16
N VAL A 203 3.58 -19.13 11.03
CA VAL A 203 4.06 -18.69 12.35
C VAL A 203 4.22 -19.92 13.24
N ARG A 204 5.46 -20.25 13.61
CA ARG A 204 5.82 -21.50 14.30
C ARG A 204 6.93 -21.29 15.30
N SER A 205 6.87 -21.98 16.43
CA SER A 205 7.99 -22.04 17.37
C SER A 205 9.23 -22.62 16.69
N LEU A 206 10.41 -22.13 17.06
CA LEU A 206 11.69 -22.68 16.59
C LEU A 206 11.94 -24.07 17.17
N GLU A 207 11.58 -24.25 18.44
CA GLU A 207 11.75 -25.51 19.16
C GLU A 207 10.39 -26.20 19.37
N PRO A 208 10.36 -27.55 19.42
CA PRO A 208 9.16 -28.29 19.84
C PRO A 208 8.71 -27.86 21.24
N ASN A 209 7.46 -27.41 21.36
CA ASN A 209 6.92 -26.85 22.60
C ASN A 209 5.71 -27.63 23.17
N GLY A 210 5.40 -28.80 22.61
CA GLY A 210 4.31 -29.66 23.05
C GLY A 210 2.92 -29.28 22.51
N ASN A 211 2.80 -28.19 21.74
CA ASN A 211 1.55 -27.84 21.06
C ASN A 211 1.38 -28.57 19.73
N ALA A 212 0.13 -28.81 19.35
CA ALA A 212 -0.21 -29.23 17.99
C ALA A 212 0.37 -28.22 16.98
N ASN A 213 0.92 -28.72 15.87
CA ASN A 213 1.57 -27.94 14.82
C ASN A 213 2.72 -27.03 15.27
N ASN A 214 3.24 -27.18 16.48
CA ASN A 214 4.28 -26.30 17.05
C ASN A 214 3.90 -24.80 17.04
N LEU A 215 2.62 -24.51 17.33
CA LEU A 215 2.12 -23.14 17.48
C LEU A 215 2.80 -22.42 18.65
N VAL A 216 3.06 -21.14 18.49
CA VAL A 216 3.74 -20.29 19.47
C VAL A 216 2.87 -20.10 20.71
N ASN A 217 3.39 -20.43 21.88
CA ASN A 217 2.74 -20.19 23.15
C ASN A 217 2.72 -18.72 23.53
N LEU A 218 1.67 -18.30 24.21
CA LEU A 218 1.46 -16.95 24.73
C LEU A 218 1.28 -16.96 26.24
N SER A 219 1.66 -15.83 26.86
CA SER A 219 1.26 -15.48 28.23
C SER A 219 0.84 -14.02 28.27
N LYS A 220 -0.47 -13.74 28.38
CA LYS A 220 -1.00 -12.37 28.39
C LYS A 220 -0.47 -11.50 27.24
N GLY A 221 -0.36 -12.09 26.04
CA GLY A 221 0.13 -11.42 24.84
C GLY A 221 1.65 -11.46 24.65
N ILE A 222 2.42 -11.92 25.65
CA ILE A 222 3.87 -12.10 25.54
C ILE A 222 4.17 -13.45 24.87
N PHE A 223 5.08 -13.47 23.89
CA PHE A 223 5.54 -14.70 23.26
C PHE A 223 6.34 -15.52 24.27
N LYS A 224 5.97 -16.78 24.50
CA LYS A 224 6.74 -17.67 25.39
C LYS A 224 7.83 -18.44 24.67
N ASP A 225 7.72 -18.57 23.35
CA ASP A 225 8.64 -19.32 22.52
C ASP A 225 9.34 -18.37 21.55
N ASN A 226 10.61 -18.67 21.23
CA ASN A 226 11.21 -18.08 20.04
C ASN A 226 10.51 -18.68 18.83
N TRP A 227 10.18 -17.85 17.84
CA TRP A 227 9.40 -18.30 16.69
C TRP A 227 9.92 -17.76 15.38
N LYS A 228 9.50 -18.38 14.29
CA LYS A 228 9.73 -17.94 12.91
C LYS A 228 8.44 -17.82 12.11
N ALA A 229 8.49 -17.01 11.07
CA ALA A 229 7.43 -16.89 10.08
C ALA A 229 8.01 -16.48 8.72
N GLU A 230 7.24 -16.74 7.67
CA GLU A 230 7.33 -16.08 6.37
C GLU A 230 6.56 -14.75 6.43
N GLY A 231 6.78 -13.87 5.44
CA GLY A 231 6.17 -12.55 5.41
C GLY A 231 5.66 -12.11 4.03
N SER A 232 4.60 -11.32 3.99
CA SER A 232 4.24 -10.53 2.82
C SER A 232 3.92 -9.12 3.25
N PHE A 233 4.20 -8.17 2.38
CA PHE A 233 4.10 -6.76 2.67
C PHE A 233 3.42 -6.04 1.51
N SER A 234 2.59 -5.08 1.85
CA SER A 234 2.02 -4.13 0.90
C SER A 234 1.88 -2.76 1.56
N ALA A 235 2.12 -1.71 0.79
CA ALA A 235 1.91 -0.34 1.21
C ALA A 235 1.52 0.54 0.03
N SER A 236 0.82 1.63 0.33
CA SER A 236 0.40 2.61 -0.67
C SER A 236 0.67 4.04 -0.18
N ALA A 237 1.10 4.88 -1.10
CA ALA A 237 1.17 6.31 -0.87
C ALA A 237 0.68 7.07 -2.10
N ALA A 238 0.12 8.25 -1.89
CA ALA A 238 -0.23 9.16 -2.97
C ALA A 238 0.33 10.54 -2.67
N ALA A 239 0.61 11.31 -3.72
CA ALA A 239 0.95 12.71 -3.55
C ALA A 239 -0.21 13.45 -2.87
N GLU A 240 0.05 14.24 -1.85
CA GLU A 240 -0.98 15.15 -1.35
C GLU A 240 -1.24 16.23 -2.40
N LYS A 241 -2.52 16.55 -2.63
CA LYS A 241 -2.91 17.63 -3.54
C LYS A 241 -2.33 18.93 -3.01
N MET A 242 -1.30 19.46 -3.67
CA MET A 242 -0.83 20.83 -3.42
C MET A 242 -1.95 21.77 -3.91
N ILE A 243 -2.78 22.26 -2.98
CA ILE A 243 -3.66 23.37 -3.26
C ILE A 243 -2.77 24.61 -3.25
N ILE A 244 -2.36 25.06 -4.42
CA ILE A 244 -1.80 26.41 -4.58
C ILE A 244 -2.99 27.35 -4.40
N LEU A 245 -3.01 28.06 -3.27
CA LEU A 245 -3.95 29.15 -3.06
C LEU A 245 -3.33 30.38 -3.75
N ASP A 246 -3.96 30.81 -4.85
CA ASP A 246 -3.68 32.09 -5.51
C ASP A 246 -4.24 33.27 -4.70
#